data_AF-A0A7K0MW90-F1
#
_entry.id   AF-A0A7K0MW90-F1
#
_cell.length_a   1.000
_cell.length_b   1.000
_cell.length_c   1.000
_cell.angle_alpha   90.00
_cell.angle_beta   90.00
_cell.angle_gamma   90.00
#
_symmetry.space_group_name_H-M   'P 1'
#
loop_
_entity.id
_entity.type
_entity.pdbx_description
1 polymer ?
#
loop_
_entity_poly.entity_id
_entity_poly.type
_entity_poly.pdbx_seq_one_letter_code
_entity_poly.pdbx_strand_id
1 'polypeptide(L)'
;MPIPAKSQAMINSLRLVAPGQPLREGLDRILQARMGALIVVGDGPEVLAICSGGFLLDAEFTPQRLSELAKMDGAIILSADASRIARANVHLVPDPNTPTTETGTRHRTAERVGRQVDVPTITVSEDMSVVAMHRRGEKRQLEPVSRVLARADQAMQILERYRVRLDAVTTSLSATEIEDLVTWRDVATAMQRAEMVRRISEEIDGYINELGTDGRLVMLQLEELTSGVDDEYRLLISDYRSPTSPSAAEILVALSALEGESLLVVEDVA
;
A
#
# COMPACT_ATOMS: atom_id res chain seq x y z
N MET A 1 2.85 20.65 4.39
CA MET A 1 1.51 20.74 3.77
C MET A 1 0.86 19.38 3.93
N PRO A 2 -0.31 19.25 4.57
CA PRO A 2 -0.99 17.96 4.66
C PRO A 2 -1.27 17.45 3.25
N ILE A 3 -1.00 16.16 3.01
CA ILE A 3 -1.37 15.49 1.76
C ILE A 3 -2.89 15.60 1.66
N PRO A 4 -3.48 16.21 0.61
CA PRO A 4 -4.91 16.29 0.49
C PRO A 4 -5.51 14.89 0.55
N ALA A 5 -6.59 14.73 1.32
CA ALA A 5 -7.34 13.49 1.41
C ALA A 5 -7.64 12.99 0.00
N LYS A 6 -7.33 11.72 -0.28
CA LYS A 6 -7.45 11.12 -1.63
C LYS A 6 -8.90 11.29 -2.11
N SER A 7 -9.12 11.84 -3.30
CA SER A 7 -10.48 11.84 -3.85
C SER A 7 -10.95 10.41 -4.08
N GLN A 8 -12.24 10.15 -3.89
CA GLN A 8 -12.81 8.82 -4.11
C GLN A 8 -12.54 8.31 -5.54
N ALA A 9 -12.51 9.24 -6.51
CA ALA A 9 -12.17 8.96 -7.90
C ALA A 9 -10.73 8.43 -8.03
N MET A 10 -9.76 9.09 -7.42
CA MET A 10 -8.36 8.62 -7.42
C MET A 10 -8.20 7.27 -6.71
N ILE A 11 -8.88 7.07 -5.58
CA ILE A 11 -8.85 5.76 -4.87
C ILE A 11 -9.33 4.64 -5.78
N ASN A 12 -10.47 4.83 -6.44
CA ASN A 12 -11.02 3.83 -7.36
C ASN A 12 -10.06 3.56 -8.54
N SER A 13 -9.37 4.58 -9.04
CA SER A 13 -8.36 4.42 -10.09
C SER A 13 -7.13 3.65 -9.61
N LEU A 14 -6.64 3.94 -8.40
CA LEU A 14 -5.50 3.23 -7.83
C LEU A 14 -5.77 1.74 -7.61
N ARG A 15 -7.03 1.36 -7.33
CA ARG A 15 -7.43 -0.06 -7.23
C ARG A 15 -7.21 -0.84 -8.52
N LEU A 16 -7.31 -0.21 -9.69
CA LEU A 16 -7.07 -0.87 -10.99
C LEU A 16 -5.59 -1.25 -11.18
N VAL A 17 -4.69 -0.53 -10.52
CA VAL A 17 -3.22 -0.69 -10.62
C VAL A 17 -2.60 -1.14 -9.29
N ALA A 18 -3.42 -1.68 -8.39
CA ALA A 18 -2.94 -2.29 -7.17
C ALA A 18 -2.11 -3.54 -7.50
N PRO A 19 -1.07 -3.86 -6.73
CA PRO A 19 -0.31 -5.09 -6.92
C PRO A 19 -1.22 -6.33 -6.89
N GLY A 20 -0.94 -7.28 -7.79
CA GLY A 20 -1.84 -8.40 -8.08
C GLY A 20 -2.90 -8.19 -9.16
N GLN A 21 -3.13 -6.95 -9.59
CA GLN A 21 -4.07 -6.69 -10.69
C GLN A 21 -3.39 -6.91 -12.05
N PRO A 22 -4.09 -7.47 -13.06
CA PRO A 22 -3.53 -7.68 -14.39
C PRO A 22 -2.95 -6.41 -15.03
N LEU A 23 -3.60 -5.26 -14.81
CA LEU A 23 -3.09 -3.98 -15.30
C LEU A 23 -1.78 -3.59 -14.63
N ARG A 24 -1.63 -3.83 -13.32
CA ARG A 24 -0.37 -3.57 -12.61
C ARG A 24 0.77 -4.45 -13.13
N GLU A 25 0.52 -5.74 -13.31
CA GLU A 25 1.49 -6.66 -13.91
C GLU A 25 1.94 -6.20 -15.30
N GLY A 26 1.01 -5.72 -16.13
CA GLY A 26 1.31 -5.19 -17.45
C GLY A 26 2.21 -3.95 -17.39
N LEU A 27 1.95 -3.03 -16.45
CA LEU A 27 2.76 -1.83 -16.23
C LEU A 27 4.17 -2.18 -15.74
N ASP A 28 4.28 -3.13 -14.82
CA ASP A 28 5.58 -3.58 -14.31
C ASP A 28 6.40 -4.28 -15.40
N ARG A 29 5.76 -5.03 -16.32
CA ARG A 29 6.43 -5.59 -17.52
C ARG A 29 6.98 -4.50 -18.44
N ILE A 30 6.20 -3.43 -18.68
CA ILE A 30 6.65 -2.27 -19.47
C ILE A 30 7.88 -1.62 -18.83
N LEU A 31 7.85 -1.41 -17.51
CA LEU A 31 8.98 -0.89 -16.75
C LEU A 31 10.23 -1.78 -16.87
N GLN A 32 10.07 -3.10 -16.68
CA GLN A 32 11.16 -4.07 -16.78
C GLN A 32 11.80 -4.11 -18.17
N ALA A 33 10.98 -3.96 -19.21
CA ALA A 33 11.42 -3.85 -20.60
C ALA A 33 12.06 -2.48 -20.93
N ARG A 34 12.12 -1.55 -19.97
CA ARG A 34 12.61 -0.17 -20.13
C ARG A 34 11.91 0.55 -21.28
N MET A 35 10.58 0.53 -21.26
CA MET A 35 9.77 1.21 -22.26
C MET A 35 8.92 2.30 -21.60
N GLY A 36 8.63 3.35 -22.36
CA GLY A 36 7.63 4.35 -21.98
C GLY A 36 6.25 3.99 -22.48
N ALA A 37 5.20 4.32 -21.72
CA ALA A 37 3.82 4.07 -22.15
C ALA A 37 2.86 5.16 -21.68
N LEU A 38 1.81 5.41 -22.47
CA LEU A 38 0.67 6.26 -22.11
C LEU A 38 -0.60 5.43 -22.26
N ILE A 39 -1.30 5.22 -21.16
CA ILE A 39 -2.44 4.31 -21.11
C ILE A 39 -3.64 5.10 -20.57
N VAL A 40 -4.79 5.00 -21.24
CA VAL A 40 -6.05 5.59 -20.78
C VAL A 40 -7.03 4.46 -20.50
N VAL A 41 -7.65 4.46 -19.32
CA VAL A 41 -8.66 3.47 -18.95
C VAL A 41 -10.05 4.06 -19.15
N GLY A 42 -10.74 3.60 -20.18
CA GLY A 42 -12.02 4.13 -20.62
C GLY A 42 -11.98 4.50 -22.10
N ASP A 43 -12.98 4.02 -22.83
CA ASP A 43 -13.16 4.16 -24.28
C ASP A 43 -14.46 4.90 -24.63
N GLY A 44 -14.95 5.71 -23.69
CA GLY A 44 -16.17 6.49 -23.86
C GLY A 44 -16.04 7.62 -24.90
N PRO A 45 -17.16 8.26 -25.28
CA PRO A 45 -17.20 9.28 -26.34
C PRO A 45 -16.22 10.44 -26.14
N GLU A 46 -16.04 10.89 -24.90
CA GLU A 46 -15.11 11.97 -24.55
C GLU A 46 -13.65 11.60 -24.84
N VAL A 47 -13.25 10.35 -24.57
CA VAL A 47 -11.91 9.85 -24.90
C VAL A 47 -11.76 9.71 -26.41
N LEU A 48 -12.76 9.16 -27.09
CA LEU A 48 -12.73 9.00 -28.55
C LEU A 48 -12.65 10.35 -29.28
N ALA A 49 -13.27 11.41 -28.75
CA ALA A 49 -13.24 12.74 -29.33
C ALA A 49 -11.82 13.37 -29.34
N ILE A 50 -10.94 12.95 -28.42
CA ILE A 50 -9.55 13.40 -28.36
C ILE A 50 -8.57 12.39 -28.97
N CYS A 51 -9.06 11.26 -29.50
CA CYS A 51 -8.23 10.25 -30.18
C CYS A 51 -8.04 10.62 -31.65
N SER A 52 -6.79 10.60 -32.12
CA SER A 52 -6.42 10.75 -33.52
C SER A 52 -5.55 9.59 -33.98
N GLY A 53 -5.87 9.01 -35.14
CA GLY A 53 -5.16 7.85 -35.69
C GLY A 53 -5.27 6.59 -34.82
N GLY A 54 -4.22 5.79 -34.82
CA GLY A 54 -4.18 4.47 -34.19
C GLY A 54 -5.06 3.44 -34.90
N PHE A 55 -5.17 2.26 -34.29
CA PHE A 55 -5.97 1.17 -34.83
C PHE A 55 -6.88 0.58 -33.76
N LEU A 56 -8.07 0.18 -34.19
CA LEU A 56 -9.04 -0.53 -33.37
C LEU A 56 -8.56 -1.98 -33.22
N LEU A 57 -8.38 -2.43 -31.98
CA LEU A 57 -8.06 -3.83 -31.68
C LEU A 57 -9.32 -4.57 -31.26
N ASP A 58 -10.01 -4.01 -30.26
CA ASP A 58 -11.08 -4.67 -29.53
C ASP A 58 -10.70 -6.10 -29.10
N ALA A 59 -9.54 -6.22 -28.44
CA ALA A 59 -8.98 -7.49 -28.00
C ALA A 59 -9.07 -7.63 -26.48
N GLU A 60 -9.20 -8.86 -25.98
CA GLU A 60 -9.14 -9.13 -24.54
C GLU A 60 -7.79 -8.68 -23.94
N PHE A 61 -7.83 -8.11 -22.75
CA PHE A 61 -6.66 -7.63 -22.05
C PHE A 61 -5.81 -8.81 -21.54
N THR A 62 -4.50 -8.74 -21.77
CA THR A 62 -3.52 -9.52 -20.99
C THR A 62 -2.32 -8.63 -20.67
N PRO A 63 -1.61 -8.86 -19.54
CA PRO A 63 -0.39 -8.13 -19.20
C PRO A 63 0.66 -8.16 -20.32
N GLN A 64 0.79 -9.31 -21.00
CA GLN A 64 1.71 -9.50 -22.11
C GLN A 64 1.30 -8.68 -23.34
N ARG A 65 0.00 -8.68 -23.70
CA ARG A 65 -0.50 -7.87 -24.81
C ARG A 65 -0.27 -6.38 -24.56
N LEU A 66 -0.54 -5.90 -23.35
CA LEU A 66 -0.27 -4.51 -22.98
C LEU A 66 1.21 -4.16 -23.18
N SER A 67 2.11 -5.00 -22.68
CA SER A 67 3.56 -4.79 -22.81
C SER A 67 4.04 -4.85 -24.25
N GLU A 68 3.49 -5.74 -25.09
CA GLU A 68 3.85 -5.82 -26.51
C GLU A 68 3.39 -4.59 -27.29
N LEU A 69 2.18 -4.09 -27.02
CA LEU A 69 1.66 -2.89 -27.67
C LEU A 69 2.39 -1.62 -27.22
N ALA A 70 2.91 -1.59 -26.00
CA ALA A 70 3.71 -0.47 -25.50
C ALA A 70 5.06 -0.30 -26.22
N LYS A 71 5.49 -1.27 -27.03
CA LYS A 71 6.64 -1.11 -27.95
C LYS A 71 6.35 -0.13 -29.08
N MET A 72 5.08 0.11 -29.37
CA MET A 72 4.65 1.09 -30.36
C MET A 72 4.63 2.49 -29.75
N ASP A 73 4.74 3.50 -30.60
CA ASP A 73 4.51 4.88 -30.19
C ASP A 73 3.03 5.15 -29.87
N GLY A 74 2.76 6.30 -29.26
CA GLY A 74 1.39 6.75 -28.96
C GLY A 74 0.82 6.19 -27.66
N ALA A 75 -0.51 6.22 -27.56
CA ALA A 75 -1.29 5.82 -26.41
C ALA A 75 -2.06 4.50 -26.66
N ILE A 76 -2.31 3.79 -25.56
CA ILE A 76 -3.15 2.60 -25.52
C ILE A 76 -4.44 2.94 -24.78
N ILE A 77 -5.58 2.62 -25.38
CA ILE A 77 -6.90 2.87 -24.79
C ILE A 77 -7.49 1.53 -24.37
N LEU A 78 -7.85 1.42 -23.09
CA LEU A 78 -8.52 0.26 -22.51
C LEU A 78 -10.01 0.54 -22.35
N SER A 79 -10.81 -0.52 -22.22
CA SER A 79 -12.19 -0.41 -21.78
C SER A 79 -12.28 0.16 -20.36
N ALA A 80 -13.45 0.66 -19.97
CA ALA A 80 -13.65 1.29 -18.65
C ALA A 80 -13.35 0.38 -17.45
N ASP A 81 -13.49 -0.93 -17.62
CA ASP A 81 -13.17 -1.98 -16.65
C ASP A 81 -11.78 -2.60 -16.85
N ALA A 82 -10.99 -2.09 -17.81
CA ALA A 82 -9.69 -2.62 -18.22
C ALA A 82 -9.69 -4.10 -18.67
N SER A 83 -10.85 -4.67 -19.01
CA SER A 83 -10.96 -6.06 -19.49
C SER A 83 -10.54 -6.23 -20.95
N ARG A 84 -10.52 -5.15 -21.74
CA ARG A 84 -10.17 -5.16 -23.17
C ARG A 84 -9.25 -3.99 -23.53
N ILE A 85 -8.45 -4.19 -24.56
CA ILE A 85 -7.68 -3.16 -25.25
C ILE A 85 -8.50 -2.71 -26.46
N ALA A 86 -9.08 -1.52 -26.36
CA ALA A 86 -9.91 -0.95 -27.41
C ALA A 86 -9.06 -0.48 -28.60
N ARG A 87 -7.99 0.28 -28.33
CA ARG A 87 -7.13 0.88 -29.36
C ARG A 87 -5.67 0.93 -28.93
N ALA A 88 -4.78 0.93 -29.91
CA ALA A 88 -3.34 1.15 -29.70
C ALA A 88 -2.77 2.11 -30.75
N ASN A 89 -1.56 2.62 -30.48
CA ASN A 89 -0.87 3.61 -31.30
C ASN A 89 -1.71 4.86 -31.59
N VAL A 90 -2.47 5.29 -30.58
CA VAL A 90 -3.36 6.45 -30.68
C VAL A 90 -2.59 7.73 -30.36
N HIS A 91 -2.75 8.76 -31.17
CA HIS A 91 -2.28 10.09 -30.82
C HIS A 91 -3.39 10.83 -30.06
N LEU A 92 -3.18 11.12 -28.78
CA LEU A 92 -4.12 11.87 -27.95
C LEU A 92 -3.93 13.38 -28.13
N VAL A 93 -5.01 14.09 -28.44
CA VAL A 93 -5.02 15.53 -28.73
C VAL A 93 -5.95 16.26 -27.74
N PRO A 94 -5.58 16.35 -26.44
CA PRO A 94 -6.33 17.15 -25.48
C PRO A 94 -6.18 18.66 -25.76
N ASP A 95 -7.03 19.48 -25.15
CA ASP A 95 -7.01 20.94 -25.30
C ASP A 95 -5.62 21.51 -24.93
N PRO A 96 -4.92 22.18 -25.86
CA PRO A 96 -3.59 22.72 -25.62
C PRO A 96 -3.56 23.82 -24.54
N ASN A 97 -4.71 24.46 -24.25
CA ASN A 97 -4.84 25.49 -23.23
C ASN A 97 -4.99 24.90 -21.82
N THR A 98 -5.20 23.58 -21.69
CA THR A 98 -5.25 22.93 -20.36
C THR A 98 -3.88 23.07 -19.68
N PRO A 99 -3.82 23.70 -18.49
CA PRO A 99 -2.57 23.94 -17.79
C PRO A 99 -1.91 22.62 -17.38
N THR A 100 -0.58 22.57 -17.45
CA THR A 100 0.23 21.41 -17.09
C THR A 100 1.53 21.88 -16.45
N THR A 101 2.01 21.13 -15.46
CA THR A 101 3.30 21.35 -14.79
C THR A 101 4.36 20.34 -15.21
N GLU A 102 4.00 19.36 -16.04
CA GLU A 102 4.90 18.33 -16.54
C GLU A 102 5.79 18.86 -17.67
N THR A 103 6.99 18.28 -17.83
CA THR A 103 8.00 18.74 -18.80
C THR A 103 8.09 17.86 -20.04
N GLY A 104 7.68 16.58 -19.98
CA GLY A 104 7.70 15.64 -21.11
C GLY A 104 6.39 15.62 -21.90
N THR A 105 6.44 15.45 -23.23
CA THR A 105 5.25 15.45 -24.11
C THR A 105 4.19 14.41 -23.68
N ARG A 106 4.63 13.20 -23.33
CA ARG A 106 3.77 12.12 -22.83
C ARG A 106 3.13 12.47 -21.48
N HIS A 107 3.90 13.00 -20.54
CA HIS A 107 3.44 13.40 -19.20
C HIS A 107 2.48 14.60 -19.26
N ARG A 108 2.79 15.61 -20.09
CA ARG A 108 1.90 16.74 -20.36
C ARG A 108 0.58 16.30 -20.96
N THR A 109 0.62 15.38 -21.91
CA THR A 109 -0.59 14.81 -22.52
C THR A 109 -1.41 14.08 -21.46
N ALA A 110 -0.78 13.23 -20.64
CA ALA A 110 -1.46 12.50 -19.59
C ALA A 110 -2.14 13.41 -18.56
N GLU A 111 -1.43 14.44 -18.09
CA GLU A 111 -1.98 15.40 -17.15
C GLU A 111 -3.17 16.17 -17.74
N ARG A 112 -3.07 16.59 -19.01
CA ARG A 112 -4.15 17.29 -19.70
C ARG A 112 -5.36 16.40 -19.92
N VAL A 113 -5.16 15.16 -20.37
CA VAL A 113 -6.24 14.17 -20.53
C VAL A 113 -6.93 13.94 -19.19
N GLY A 114 -6.17 13.66 -18.13
CA GLY A 114 -6.73 13.44 -16.79
C GLY A 114 -7.41 14.67 -16.18
N ARG A 115 -7.13 15.89 -16.66
CA ARG A 115 -7.85 17.12 -16.26
C ARG A 115 -9.10 17.37 -17.10
N GLN A 116 -9.03 17.11 -18.40
CA GLN A 116 -10.10 17.39 -19.36
C GLN A 116 -11.19 16.32 -19.36
N VAL A 117 -10.80 15.05 -19.20
CA VAL A 117 -11.69 13.89 -19.23
C VAL A 117 -11.52 13.13 -17.92
N ASP A 118 -12.63 12.78 -17.26
CA ASP A 118 -12.60 12.08 -15.97
C ASP A 118 -12.32 10.58 -16.12
N VAL A 119 -11.14 10.25 -16.65
CA VAL A 119 -10.67 8.89 -16.85
C VAL A 119 -9.30 8.68 -16.20
N PRO A 120 -9.03 7.50 -15.62
CA PRO A 120 -7.69 7.12 -15.19
C PRO A 120 -6.72 7.20 -16.39
N THR A 121 -5.69 8.03 -16.28
CA THR A 121 -4.63 8.14 -17.29
C THR A 121 -3.28 7.82 -16.66
N ILE A 122 -2.59 6.83 -17.20
CA ILE A 122 -1.39 6.26 -16.62
C ILE A 122 -0.20 6.54 -17.53
N THR A 123 0.90 6.98 -16.93
CA THR A 123 2.20 7.11 -17.62
C THR A 123 3.21 6.16 -17.04
N VAL A 124 3.96 5.50 -17.92
CA VAL A 124 5.19 4.79 -17.58
C VAL A 124 6.36 5.59 -18.13
N SER A 125 7.25 6.03 -17.25
CA SER A 125 8.47 6.76 -17.62
C SER A 125 9.64 5.79 -17.70
N GLU A 126 10.23 5.68 -18.89
CA GLU A 126 11.43 4.89 -19.14
C GLU A 126 12.62 5.43 -18.33
N ASP A 127 12.94 6.72 -18.51
CA ASP A 127 14.11 7.37 -17.90
C ASP A 127 14.10 7.33 -16.38
N MET A 128 12.92 7.57 -15.79
CA MET A 128 12.77 7.62 -14.35
C MET A 128 12.42 6.26 -13.74
N SER A 129 12.04 5.27 -14.57
CA SER A 129 11.55 3.96 -14.14
C SER A 129 10.41 4.04 -13.12
N VAL A 130 9.43 4.92 -13.39
CA VAL A 130 8.29 5.16 -12.50
C VAL A 130 6.97 5.13 -13.25
N VAL A 131 5.92 4.72 -12.55
CA VAL A 131 4.53 4.75 -13.03
C VAL A 131 3.78 5.85 -12.28
N ALA A 132 2.98 6.63 -12.99
CA ALA A 132 2.12 7.64 -12.40
C ALA A 132 0.69 7.55 -12.94
N MET A 133 -0.28 7.78 -12.06
CA MET A 133 -1.71 7.87 -12.32
C MET A 133 -2.13 9.34 -12.28
N HIS A 134 -2.89 9.76 -13.29
CA HIS A 134 -3.49 11.08 -13.41
C HIS A 134 -5.01 10.95 -13.47
N ARG A 135 -5.73 11.73 -12.67
CA ARG A 135 -7.19 11.83 -12.72
C ARG A 135 -7.66 13.11 -12.04
N ARG A 136 -8.57 13.86 -12.66
CA ARG A 136 -9.14 15.13 -12.16
C ARG A 136 -8.08 16.14 -11.70
N GLY A 137 -6.95 16.20 -12.41
CA GLY A 137 -5.81 17.07 -12.05
C GLY A 137 -4.97 16.60 -10.85
N GLU A 138 -5.33 15.50 -10.20
CA GLU A 138 -4.47 14.83 -9.23
C GLU A 138 -3.45 13.93 -9.96
N LYS A 139 -2.23 13.88 -9.41
CA LYS A 139 -1.17 12.97 -9.83
C LYS A 139 -0.75 12.11 -8.65
N ARG A 140 -0.62 10.80 -8.86
CA ARG A 140 -0.09 9.86 -7.87
C ARG A 140 0.93 8.96 -8.52
N GLN A 141 2.16 8.99 -8.01
CA GLN A 141 3.19 8.04 -8.40
C GLN A 141 2.94 6.72 -7.67
N LEU A 142 3.03 5.60 -8.40
CA LEU A 142 2.94 4.27 -7.81
C LEU A 142 4.31 3.90 -7.24
N GLU A 143 4.32 3.37 -6.02
CA GLU A 143 5.53 2.78 -5.48
C GLU A 143 5.82 1.45 -6.20
N PRO A 144 7.10 1.14 -6.48
CA PRO A 144 7.51 -0.18 -6.95
C PRO A 144 7.17 -1.24 -5.89
N VAL A 145 6.60 -2.38 -6.32
CA VAL A 145 6.27 -3.50 -5.43
C VAL A 145 7.48 -3.94 -4.60
N SER A 146 8.67 -4.00 -5.23
CA SER A 146 9.93 -4.34 -4.57
C SER A 146 10.30 -3.42 -3.41
N ARG A 147 9.92 -2.14 -3.47
CA ARG A 147 10.20 -1.18 -2.39
C ARG A 147 9.30 -1.41 -1.19
N VAL A 148 8.02 -1.69 -1.42
CA VAL A 148 7.05 -2.00 -0.36
C VAL A 148 7.41 -3.34 0.29
N LEU A 149 7.76 -4.36 -0.51
CA LEU A 149 8.26 -5.65 -0.01
C LEU A 149 9.50 -5.47 0.86
N ALA A 150 10.49 -4.68 0.44
CA ALA A 150 11.70 -4.47 1.23
C ALA A 150 11.43 -3.82 2.60
N ARG A 151 10.44 -2.91 2.68
CA ARG A 151 10.01 -2.33 3.96
C ARG A 151 9.27 -3.36 4.83
N ALA A 152 8.40 -4.16 4.23
CA ALA A 152 7.71 -5.24 4.91
C ALA A 152 8.70 -6.26 5.49
N ASP A 153 9.71 -6.68 4.72
CA ASP A 153 10.76 -7.60 5.17
C ASP A 153 11.57 -7.01 6.33
N GLN A 154 11.90 -5.71 6.27
CA GLN A 154 12.58 -5.02 7.36
C GLN A 154 11.73 -4.98 8.64
N ALA A 155 10.45 -4.63 8.53
CA ALA A 155 9.52 -4.62 9.65
C ALA A 155 9.34 -6.03 10.22
N MET A 156 9.25 -7.07 9.38
CA MET A 156 9.15 -8.46 9.79
C MET A 156 10.36 -8.92 10.61
N GLN A 157 11.58 -8.59 10.18
CA GLN A 157 12.79 -8.89 10.95
C GLN A 157 12.82 -8.17 12.31
N ILE A 158 12.22 -6.97 12.40
CA ILE A 158 12.06 -6.26 13.66
C ILE A 158 11.05 -7.01 14.53
N LEU A 159 9.89 -7.38 13.99
CA LEU A 159 8.84 -8.13 14.68
C LEU A 159 9.38 -9.43 15.28
N GLU A 160 10.13 -10.23 14.51
CA GLU A 160 10.76 -11.47 14.98
C GLU A 160 11.62 -11.24 16.24
N ARG A 161 12.44 -10.18 16.24
CA ARG A 161 13.27 -9.84 17.41
C ARG A 161 12.44 -9.43 18.62
N TYR A 162 11.34 -8.71 18.41
CA TYR A 162 10.44 -8.33 19.51
C TYR A 162 9.64 -9.53 20.03
N ARG A 163 9.23 -10.43 19.15
CA ARG A 163 8.53 -11.67 19.50
C ARG A 163 9.38 -12.56 20.40
N VAL A 164 10.65 -12.77 20.06
CA VAL A 164 11.61 -13.53 20.89
C VAL A 164 11.80 -12.87 22.27
N ARG A 165 11.83 -11.54 22.34
CA ARG A 165 11.94 -10.82 23.62
C ARG A 165 10.66 -10.92 24.43
N LEU A 166 9.49 -10.88 23.79
CA LEU A 166 8.21 -11.08 24.45
C LEU A 166 8.17 -12.47 25.10
N ASP A 167 8.50 -13.54 24.35
CA ASP A 167 8.60 -14.92 24.87
C ASP A 167 9.49 -15.02 26.10
N ALA A 168 10.66 -14.38 26.06
CA ALA A 168 11.61 -14.42 27.16
C ALA A 168 11.04 -13.74 28.42
N VAL A 169 10.38 -12.60 28.26
CA VAL A 169 9.79 -11.86 29.38
C VAL A 169 8.54 -12.57 29.92
N THR A 170 7.68 -13.13 29.07
CA THR A 170 6.49 -13.88 29.51
C THR A 170 6.88 -15.19 30.20
N THR A 171 7.91 -15.88 29.71
CA THR A 171 8.47 -17.07 30.39
C THR A 171 9.04 -16.71 31.75
N SER A 172 9.78 -15.60 31.84
CA SER A 172 10.32 -15.13 33.13
C SER A 172 9.21 -14.72 34.09
N LEU A 173 8.19 -14.00 33.62
CA LEU A 173 7.04 -13.60 34.43
C LEU A 173 6.30 -14.83 34.96
N SER A 174 6.07 -15.84 34.13
CA SER A 174 5.42 -17.10 34.53
C SER A 174 6.21 -17.82 35.63
N ALA A 175 7.54 -17.84 35.57
CA ALA A 175 8.38 -18.43 36.61
C ALA A 175 8.25 -17.67 37.94
N THR A 176 8.32 -16.34 37.89
CA THR A 176 8.16 -15.47 39.07
C THR A 176 6.74 -15.55 39.66
N GLU A 177 5.73 -15.76 38.81
CA GLU A 177 4.33 -15.97 39.20
C GLU A 177 4.13 -17.26 39.98
N ILE A 178 4.79 -18.36 39.56
CA ILE A 178 4.77 -19.63 40.31
C ILE A 178 5.40 -19.47 41.70
N GLU A 179 6.42 -18.62 41.83
CA GLU A 179 7.09 -18.34 43.11
C GLU A 179 6.39 -17.28 43.97
N ASP A 180 5.30 -16.67 43.47
CA ASP A 180 4.55 -15.57 44.13
C ASP A 180 5.44 -14.34 44.42
N LEU A 181 6.36 -14.03 43.50
CA LEU A 181 7.35 -12.95 43.63
C LEU A 181 7.20 -11.84 42.58
N VAL A 182 6.07 -11.80 41.87
CA VAL A 182 5.87 -10.89 40.73
C VAL A 182 5.90 -9.44 41.17
N THR A 183 6.66 -8.61 40.45
CA THR A 183 6.67 -7.17 40.64
C THR A 183 5.90 -6.46 39.53
N TRP A 184 5.43 -5.24 39.80
CA TRP A 184 4.78 -4.40 38.79
C TRP A 184 5.71 -4.13 37.59
N ARG A 185 7.04 -4.14 37.77
CA ARG A 185 8.00 -3.97 36.68
C ARG A 185 8.03 -5.16 35.73
N ASP A 186 7.85 -6.37 36.25
CA ASP A 186 7.80 -7.58 35.42
C ASP A 186 6.58 -7.53 34.51
N VAL A 187 5.42 -7.17 35.08
CA VAL A 187 4.16 -6.99 34.35
C VAL A 187 4.27 -5.86 33.33
N ALA A 188 4.73 -4.68 33.74
CA ALA A 188 4.88 -3.52 32.85
C ALA A 188 5.84 -3.82 31.68
N THR A 189 6.93 -4.57 31.93
CA THR A 189 7.85 -4.99 30.88
C THR A 189 7.18 -5.96 29.90
N ALA A 190 6.38 -6.92 30.38
CA ALA A 190 5.62 -7.81 29.51
C ALA A 190 4.59 -7.05 28.66
N MET A 191 3.83 -6.13 29.27
CA MET A 191 2.87 -5.26 28.57
C MET A 191 3.53 -4.40 27.51
N GLN A 192 4.67 -3.79 27.84
CA GLN A 192 5.46 -2.99 26.91
C GLN A 192 5.86 -3.81 25.68
N ARG A 193 6.39 -5.02 25.88
CA ARG A 193 6.84 -5.90 24.78
C ARG A 193 5.67 -6.35 23.91
N ALA A 194 4.53 -6.69 24.52
CA ALA A 194 3.32 -7.05 23.79
C ALA A 194 2.82 -5.89 22.92
N GLU A 195 2.78 -4.67 23.46
CA GLU A 195 2.38 -3.48 22.69
C GLU A 195 3.32 -3.19 21.51
N MET A 196 4.63 -3.36 21.70
CA MET A 196 5.58 -3.18 20.60
C MET A 196 5.38 -4.22 19.49
N VAL A 197 5.12 -5.48 19.83
CA VAL A 197 4.77 -6.52 18.85
C VAL A 197 3.49 -6.13 18.10
N ARG A 198 2.45 -5.69 18.82
CA ARG A 198 1.18 -5.24 18.23
C ARG A 198 1.36 -4.09 17.24
N ARG A 199 2.10 -3.04 17.60
CA ARG A 199 2.34 -1.86 16.73
C ARG A 199 3.09 -2.21 15.45
N ILE A 200 4.13 -3.03 15.55
CA ILE A 200 4.89 -3.45 14.36
C ILE A 200 3.99 -4.31 13.45
N SER A 201 3.13 -5.15 14.05
CA SER A 201 2.18 -5.97 13.31
C SER A 201 1.18 -5.11 12.53
N GLU A 202 0.64 -4.06 13.13
CA GLU A 202 -0.24 -3.09 12.46
C GLU A 202 0.47 -2.35 11.31
N GLU A 203 1.76 -2.02 11.48
CA GLU A 203 2.55 -1.43 10.40
C GLU A 203 2.72 -2.40 9.23
N ILE A 204 3.00 -3.68 9.50
CA ILE A 204 3.13 -4.73 8.50
C ILE A 204 1.80 -4.97 7.77
N ASP A 205 0.67 -4.96 8.47
CA ASP A 205 -0.67 -5.02 7.85
C ASP A 205 -0.89 -3.87 6.86
N GLY A 206 -0.38 -2.67 7.17
CA GLY A 206 -0.34 -1.56 6.22
C GLY A 206 0.38 -1.92 4.92
N TYR A 207 1.56 -2.53 5.01
CA TYR A 207 2.31 -2.97 3.84
C TYR A 207 1.62 -4.12 3.09
N ILE A 208 1.01 -5.09 3.78
CA ILE A 208 0.25 -6.19 3.16
C ILE A 208 -0.90 -5.63 2.32
N ASN A 209 -1.64 -4.65 2.87
CA ASN A 209 -2.72 -3.98 2.15
C ASN A 209 -2.23 -3.25 0.89
N GLU A 210 -1.05 -2.64 0.94
CA GLU A 210 -0.44 -2.00 -0.23
C GLU A 210 0.05 -3.02 -1.26
N LEU A 211 0.52 -4.18 -0.83
CA LEU A 211 1.02 -5.28 -1.66
C LEU A 211 -0.09 -6.15 -2.28
N GLY A 212 -1.35 -6.00 -1.87
CA GLY A 212 -2.46 -6.77 -2.44
C GLY A 212 -2.17 -8.28 -2.44
N THR A 213 -2.27 -8.93 -3.59
CA THR A 213 -2.02 -10.38 -3.68
C THR A 213 -0.54 -10.76 -3.54
N ASP A 214 0.38 -9.83 -3.84
CA ASP A 214 1.82 -10.05 -3.71
C ASP A 214 2.26 -10.10 -2.24
N GLY A 215 1.41 -9.64 -1.32
CA GLY A 215 1.66 -9.66 0.13
C GLY A 215 1.38 -11.00 0.81
N ARG A 216 0.93 -12.03 0.08
CA ARG A 216 0.47 -13.31 0.67
C ARG A 216 1.49 -13.97 1.59
N LEU A 217 2.78 -13.99 1.21
CA LEU A 217 3.82 -14.61 2.03
C LEU A 217 4.09 -13.80 3.31
N VAL A 218 4.11 -12.47 3.20
CA VAL A 218 4.27 -11.55 4.34
C VAL A 218 3.12 -11.75 5.34
N MET A 219 1.89 -11.88 4.84
CA MET A 219 0.70 -12.14 5.66
C MET A 219 0.81 -13.46 6.44
N LEU A 220 1.20 -14.56 5.78
CA LEU A 220 1.37 -15.85 6.46
C LEU A 220 2.44 -15.79 7.56
N GLN A 221 3.54 -15.09 7.31
CA GLN A 221 4.60 -14.92 8.30
C GLN A 221 4.16 -14.04 9.47
N LEU A 222 3.37 -12.99 9.20
CA LEU A 222 2.78 -12.15 10.25
C LEU A 222 1.82 -12.95 11.14
N GLU A 223 0.93 -13.74 10.54
CA GLU A 223 -0.01 -14.60 11.26
C GLU A 223 0.71 -15.59 12.19
N GLU A 224 1.80 -16.20 11.71
CA GLU A 224 2.61 -17.12 12.51
C GLU A 224 3.23 -16.41 13.73
N LEU A 225 3.81 -15.23 13.52
CA LEU A 225 4.50 -14.50 14.59
C LEU A 225 3.55 -13.89 15.62
N THR A 226 2.35 -13.49 15.20
CA THR A 226 1.37 -12.83 16.08
C THR A 226 0.38 -13.79 16.74
N SER A 227 0.40 -15.06 16.34
CA SER A 227 -0.44 -16.11 16.91
C SER A 227 -0.33 -16.15 18.44
N GLY A 228 -1.48 -16.04 19.11
CA GLY A 228 -1.62 -16.09 20.58
C GLY A 228 -1.22 -14.81 21.33
N VAL A 229 -0.50 -13.87 20.69
CA VAL A 229 0.01 -12.66 21.36
C VAL A 229 -1.13 -11.77 21.88
N ASP A 230 -2.16 -11.56 21.06
CA ASP A 230 -3.31 -10.73 21.42
C ASP A 230 -4.08 -11.27 22.63
N ASP A 231 -4.20 -12.60 22.73
CA ASP A 231 -4.90 -13.26 23.82
C ASP A 231 -4.07 -13.23 25.10
N GLU A 232 -2.77 -13.56 25.01
CA GLU A 232 -1.82 -13.42 26.12
C GLU A 232 -1.80 -11.99 26.67
N TYR A 233 -1.83 -11.00 25.77
CA TYR A 233 -1.81 -9.60 26.16
C TYR A 233 -3.07 -9.20 26.94
N ARG A 234 -4.25 -9.68 26.51
CA ARG A 234 -5.52 -9.45 27.22
C ARG A 234 -5.58 -10.18 28.56
N LEU A 235 -5.04 -11.40 28.65
CA LEU A 235 -4.98 -12.16 29.89
C LEU A 235 -4.08 -11.48 30.92
N LEU A 236 -2.90 -11.03 30.49
CA LEU A 236 -1.96 -10.32 31.35
C LEU A 236 -2.56 -9.05 31.97
N ILE A 237 -3.32 -8.27 31.19
CA ILE A 237 -4.05 -7.12 31.73
C ILE A 237 -5.16 -7.57 32.70
N SER A 238 -5.85 -8.67 32.40
CA SER A 238 -6.95 -9.17 33.22
C SER A 238 -6.48 -9.67 34.59
N ASP A 239 -5.32 -10.32 34.63
CA ASP A 239 -4.75 -10.89 35.86
C ASP A 239 -4.12 -9.83 36.77
N TYR A 240 -3.50 -8.80 36.19
CA TYR A 240 -2.74 -7.81 36.95
C TYR A 240 -3.39 -6.42 37.08
N ARG A 241 -4.57 -6.18 36.48
CA ARG A 241 -5.29 -4.92 36.70
C ARG A 241 -5.81 -4.80 38.13
N SER A 242 -5.78 -3.59 38.69
CA SER A 242 -6.51 -3.31 39.93
C SER A 242 -8.02 -3.44 39.70
N PRO A 243 -8.80 -3.89 40.70
CA PRO A 243 -10.26 -3.87 40.63
C PRO A 243 -10.85 -2.48 40.35
N THR A 244 -10.11 -1.42 40.70
CA THR A 244 -10.49 -0.02 40.45
C THR A 244 -9.96 0.54 39.13
N SER A 245 -9.13 -0.23 38.42
CA SER A 245 -8.60 0.19 37.11
C SER A 245 -9.68 0.12 36.04
N PRO A 246 -9.50 0.88 34.93
CA PRO A 246 -10.33 0.76 33.74
C PRO A 246 -10.41 -0.69 33.23
N SER A 247 -11.37 -0.94 32.35
CA SER A 247 -11.49 -2.23 31.66
C SER A 247 -10.22 -2.54 30.84
N ALA A 248 -9.96 -3.82 30.57
CA ALA A 248 -8.81 -4.22 29.76
C ALA A 248 -8.80 -3.55 28.37
N ALA A 249 -9.98 -3.32 27.78
CA ALA A 249 -10.11 -2.60 26.52
C ALA A 249 -9.67 -1.13 26.62
N GLU A 250 -10.04 -0.43 27.70
CA GLU A 250 -9.62 0.96 27.93
C GLU A 250 -8.11 1.07 28.18
N ILE A 251 -7.53 0.09 28.89
CA ILE A 251 -6.09 0.02 29.13
C ILE A 251 -5.33 -0.19 27.81
N LEU A 252 -5.79 -1.10 26.95
CA LEU A 252 -5.21 -1.30 25.62
C LEU A 252 -5.26 -0.03 24.76
N VAL A 253 -6.38 0.70 24.81
CA VAL A 253 -6.51 1.98 24.11
C VAL A 253 -5.50 3.00 24.65
N ALA A 254 -5.34 3.09 25.98
CA ALA A 254 -4.36 3.99 26.59
C ALA A 254 -2.92 3.62 26.17
N LEU A 255 -2.57 2.34 26.17
CA LEU A 255 -1.26 1.86 25.74
C LEU A 255 -1.01 2.13 24.25
N SER A 256 -2.02 1.96 23.41
CA SER A 256 -1.93 2.30 21.98
C SER A 256 -1.70 3.80 21.73
N ALA A 257 -2.14 4.65 22.66
CA ALA A 257 -2.01 6.11 22.55
C ALA A 257 -0.64 6.64 23.03
N LEU A 258 0.16 5.82 23.75
CA LEU A 258 1.50 6.24 24.18
C LEU A 258 2.40 6.53 22.98
N GLU A 259 3.10 7.65 22.98
CA GLU A 259 4.10 7.93 21.95
C GLU A 259 5.30 6.99 22.07
N GLY A 260 6.05 6.81 20.98
CA GLY A 260 7.13 5.81 20.91
C GLY A 260 8.22 5.99 21.98
N GLU A 261 8.50 7.22 22.42
CA GLU A 261 9.46 7.48 23.50
C GLU A 261 8.91 7.09 24.88
N SER A 262 7.65 7.42 25.18
CA SER A 262 6.98 7.01 26.41
C SER A 262 6.81 5.50 26.50
N LEU A 263 6.54 4.82 25.39
CA LEU A 263 6.47 3.35 25.38
C LEU A 263 7.82 2.71 25.73
N LEU A 264 8.97 3.38 25.56
CA LEU A 264 10.27 2.83 25.94
C LEU A 264 10.57 2.97 27.44
N VAL A 265 9.81 3.82 28.16
CA VAL A 265 9.94 4.05 29.59
C VAL A 265 8.94 3.13 30.31
N VAL A 266 9.45 2.14 31.06
CA VAL A 266 8.60 1.14 31.74
C VAL A 266 7.69 1.78 32.79
N GLU A 267 8.14 2.88 33.40
CA GLU A 267 7.36 3.67 34.35
C GLU A 267 6.14 4.34 33.73
N ASP A 268 6.17 4.69 32.44
CA ASP A 268 5.02 5.29 31.73
C ASP A 268 3.98 4.23 31.34
N VAL A 269 4.38 2.95 31.33
CA VAL A 269 3.53 1.78 31.02
C VAL A 269 2.83 1.24 32.27
N ALA A 270 3.43 1.41 33.45
CA ALA A 270 2.94 0.93 34.74
C ALA A 270 1.79 1.78 35.30
#